data_AF-A0A932PT38-F1
#
_entry.id   AF-A0A932PT38-F1
#
_cell.length_a   1.000
_cell.length_b   1.000
_cell.length_c   1.000
_cell.angle_alpha   90.00
_cell.angle_beta   90.00
_cell.angle_gamma   90.00
#
_symmetry.space_group_name_H-M   'P 1'
#
loop_
_entity.id
_entity.type
_entity.pdbx_description
1 polymer ?
#
loop_
_entity_poly.entity_id
_entity_poly.type
_entity_poly.pdbx_seq_one_letter_code
_entity_poly.pdbx_strand_id
1 'polypeptide(L)' 'MSEKIIQIEGVEEVLMAKVKSAIGDPCACFVLITCSEPSETGQMEVKMHFEGDETLASFLVESASAVFDERSEKRESQ' A
#
# COMPACT_ATOMS: atom_id res chain seq x y z
N MET A 1 3.44 -32.13 -12.98
CA MET A 1 4.59 -31.26 -13.28
C MET A 1 4.57 -30.18 -12.23
N SER A 2 5.61 -30.09 -11.42
CA SER A 2 5.66 -29.30 -10.20
C SER A 2 5.89 -27.83 -10.55
N GLU A 3 4.89 -26.99 -10.29
CA GLU A 3 5.03 -25.53 -10.32
C GLU A 3 6.00 -25.12 -9.21
N LYS A 4 7.21 -24.72 -9.59
CA LYS A 4 8.17 -24.12 -8.67
C LYS A 4 7.60 -22.78 -8.22
N ILE A 5 7.04 -22.76 -7.02
CA ILE A 5 6.84 -21.54 -6.25
C ILE A 5 8.25 -21.04 -5.91
N ILE A 6 8.75 -20.09 -6.70
CA ILE A 6 9.96 -19.36 -6.35
C ILE A 6 9.56 -18.42 -5.22
N GLN A 7 9.94 -18.75 -3.98
CA GLN A 7 10.01 -17.75 -2.92
C GLN A 7 11.12 -16.78 -3.31
N ILE A 8 10.74 -15.67 -3.97
CA ILE A 8 11.68 -14.62 -4.37
C ILE A 8 11.81 -13.66 -3.18
N GLU A 9 12.72 -13.97 -2.26
CA GLU A 9 13.28 -12.98 -1.34
C GLU A 9 13.92 -11.86 -2.20
N GLY A 10 13.24 -10.72 -2.35
CA GLY A 10 13.76 -9.57 -3.11
C GLY A 10 12.74 -8.76 -3.93
N VAL A 11 11.51 -9.24 -4.11
CA VAL A 11 10.48 -8.49 -4.88
C VAL A 11 10.12 -7.16 -4.20
N GLU A 12 10.05 -7.17 -2.87
CA GLU A 12 9.67 -6.02 -2.06
C GLU A 12 10.74 -4.91 -2.13
N GLU A 13 12.02 -5.29 -2.10
CA GLU A 13 13.15 -4.36 -2.22
C GLU A 13 13.18 -3.67 -3.59
N VAL A 14 12.92 -4.43 -4.66
CA VAL A 14 12.82 -3.87 -6.03
C VAL A 14 11.61 -2.95 -6.17
N LEU A 15 10.47 -3.29 -5.56
CA LEU A 15 9.28 -2.44 -5.56
C LEU A 15 9.54 -1.12 -4.84
N MET A 16 10.15 -1.18 -3.65
CA MET A 16 10.50 0.03 -2.88
C MET A 16 11.49 0.90 -3.64
N ALA A 17 12.52 0.33 -4.29
CA ALA A 17 13.46 1.10 -5.09
C ALA A 17 12.77 1.84 -6.26
N LYS A 18 11.79 1.20 -6.91
CA LYS A 18 10.98 1.84 -7.96
C LYS A 18 10.11 2.95 -7.41
N VAL A 19 9.47 2.74 -6.25
CA VAL A 19 8.64 3.76 -5.59
C VAL A 19 9.50 4.97 -5.22
N LYS A 20 10.65 4.77 -4.58
CA LYS A 20 11.59 5.85 -4.24
C LYS A 20 12.04 6.62 -5.49
N SER A 21 12.34 5.91 -6.58
CA SER A 21 12.71 6.54 -7.84
C SER A 21 11.56 7.33 -8.49
N ALA A 22 10.31 6.89 -8.30
CA ALA A 22 9.13 7.51 -8.90
C ALA A 22 8.66 8.76 -8.15
N ILE A 23 8.89 8.81 -6.84
CA ILE A 23 8.58 9.99 -6.01
C ILE A 23 9.34 11.23 -6.49
N GLY A 24 10.55 11.05 -7.05
CA GLY A 24 11.30 12.09 -7.78
C GLY A 24 11.94 13.17 -6.89
N ASP A 25 11.34 13.46 -5.74
CA ASP A 25 11.81 14.43 -4.74
C ASP A 25 12.12 13.76 -3.39
N PRO A 26 12.96 14.39 -2.54
CA PRO A 26 13.18 13.91 -1.19
C PRO A 26 11.88 13.99 -0.36
N CYS A 27 11.27 12.85 -0.08
CA CYS A 27 10.13 12.74 0.83
C CYS A 27 10.57 12.44 2.26
N ALA A 28 10.05 13.19 3.23
CA ALA A 28 10.31 12.97 4.66
C ALA A 28 9.59 11.73 5.21
N CYS A 29 8.45 11.35 4.62
CA CYS A 29 7.71 10.15 4.96
C CYS A 29 6.77 9.74 3.82
N PHE A 30 6.58 8.44 3.60
CA PHE A 30 5.54 7.91 2.74
C PHE A 30 4.97 6.61 3.29
N VAL A 31 3.74 6.29 2.86
CA VAL A 31 3.07 5.01 3.12
C VAL A 31 2.62 4.43 1.78
N LEU A 32 3.02 3.20 1.49
CA LEU A 32 2.57 2.42 0.35
C LEU A 32 1.62 1.33 0.84
N ILE A 33 0.37 1.39 0.37
CA ILE A 33 -0.64 0.34 0.58
C ILE A 33 -0.87 -0.34 -0.77
N THR A 34 -0.75 -1.66 -0.79
CA THR A 34 -1.02 -2.48 -1.98
C THR A 34 -2.02 -3.57 -1.65
N CYS A 35 -2.84 -3.93 -2.64
CA CYS A 35 -3.71 -5.09 -2.58
C CYS A 35 -3.35 -6.06 -3.70
N SER A 36 -3.39 -7.36 -3.41
CA SER A 36 -3.37 -8.38 -4.45
C SER A 36 -4.67 -8.35 -5.24
N GLU A 37 -4.66 -8.99 -6.40
CA GLU A 37 -5.90 -9.39 -7.04
C GLU A 37 -6.72 -10.28 -6.08
N PRO A 38 -8.06 -10.23 -6.16
CA PRO A 38 -8.92 -11.11 -5.37
C PRO A 38 -8.68 -12.56 -5.76
N SER A 39 -8.57 -13.42 -4.75
CA SER A 39 -8.53 -14.87 -4.95
C SER A 39 -9.87 -15.41 -5.45
N GLU A 40 -9.92 -16.69 -5.83
CA GLU A 40 -11.15 -17.37 -6.21
C GLU A 40 -12.23 -17.35 -5.10
N THR A 41 -11.81 -17.21 -3.84
CA THR A 41 -12.72 -17.08 -2.69
C THR A 41 -13.02 -15.61 -2.34
N GLY A 42 -12.59 -14.66 -3.17
CA GLY A 42 -12.74 -13.22 -2.94
C GLY A 42 -11.83 -12.63 -1.87
N GLN A 43 -10.81 -13.36 -1.40
CA GLN A 43 -9.86 -12.84 -0.42
C GLN A 43 -8.78 -12.01 -1.11
N MET A 44 -8.43 -10.86 -0.55
CA MET A 44 -7.33 -10.01 -1.02
C MET A 44 -6.25 -9.93 0.06
N GLU A 45 -4.99 -10.02 -0.35
CA GLU A 45 -3.85 -9.75 0.53
C GLU A 45 -3.55 -8.25 0.50
N VAL A 46 -3.61 -7.60 1.66
CA VAL A 46 -3.27 -6.19 1.80
C VAL A 46 -1.92 -6.07 2.50
N LYS A 47 -1.01 -5.30 1.90
CA LYS A 47 0.31 -4.98 2.48
C LYS A 47 0.47 -3.50 2.67
N MET A 48 1.13 -3.13 3.76
CA MET A 48 1.52 -1.77 4.08
C MET A 48 3.02 -1.71 4.30
N HIS A 49 3.67 -0.78 3.62
CA HIS A 49 5.07 -0.42 3.84
C HIS A 49 5.15 1.08 4.08
N PHE A 50 6.03 1.51 4.97
CA PHE A 50 6.27 2.93 5.20
C PHE A 50 7.76 3.21 5.35
N GLU A 51 8.15 4.43 5.02
CA GLU A 51 9.47 4.97 5.30
C GLU A 51 9.33 6.34 5.94
N GLY A 52 10.24 6.66 6.87
CA GLY A 52 10.20 7.87 7.68
C GLY A 52 9.79 7.58 9.11
N ASP A 53 9.28 8.61 9.77
CA ASP A 53 8.84 8.52 11.17
C ASP A 53 7.50 7.78 11.30
N GLU A 54 7.42 6.86 12.27
CA GLU A 54 6.22 6.04 12.50
C GLU A 54 5.01 6.88 12.93
N THR A 55 5.22 7.93 13.72
CA THR A 55 4.13 8.82 14.16
C THR A 55 3.57 9.58 12.97
N LEU A 56 4.45 10.08 12.10
CA LEU A 56 4.04 10.75 10.86
C LEU A 56 3.34 9.79 9.89
N ALA A 57 3.81 8.55 9.76
CA ALA A 57 3.15 7.53 8.95
C ALA A 57 1.73 7.21 9.47
N SER A 58 1.56 7.04 10.79
CA SER A 58 0.24 6.83 11.41
C SER A 58 -0.69 7.99 11.12
N PHE A 59 -0.20 9.23 11.30
CA PHE A 59 -0.96 10.44 11.02
C PHE A 59 -1.42 10.52 9.55
N LEU A 60 -0.55 10.14 8.60
CA LEU A 60 -0.91 10.10 7.18
C LEU A 60 -2.01 9.07 6.90
N VAL A 61 -1.93 7.87 7.48
CA VAL A 61 -2.92 6.81 7.29
C VAL A 61 -4.27 7.22 7.89
N GLU A 62 -4.30 7.74 9.11
CA GLU A 62 -5.51 8.20 9.78
C GLU A 62 -6.19 9.34 8.98
N SER A 63 -5.38 10.32 8.54
CA SER A 63 -5.87 11.43 7.74
C SER A 63 -6.44 10.97 6.40
N ALA A 64 -5.78 10.02 5.74
CA ALA A 64 -6.25 9.44 4.49
C ALA A 64 -7.57 8.67 4.70
N SER A 65 -7.66 7.85 5.76
CA SER A 65 -8.89 7.12 6.09
C SER A 65 -10.07 8.07 6.25
N ALA A 66 -9.93 9.13 7.04
CA ALA A 66 -10.99 10.11 7.26
C ALA A 66 -11.49 10.76 5.95
N VAL A 67 -10.57 11.03 5.01
CA VAL A 67 -10.93 11.58 3.68
C VAL A 67 -11.71 10.55 2.84
N PHE A 68 -11.37 9.27 2.94
CA PHE A 68 -12.10 8.22 2.23
C PHE A 68 -13.47 7.97 2.84
N ASP A 69 -13.59 7.96 4.17
CA ASP A 69 -14.84 7.79 4.89
C ASP A 69 -15.86 8.86 4.49
N GLU A 70 -15.45 10.14 4.52
CA GLU A 70 -16.30 11.27 4.08
C GLU A 70 -16.75 11.11 2.61
N ARG A 71 -15.87 10.57 1.75
CA ARG A 71 -16.18 10.33 0.33
C ARG A 71 -17.11 9.15 0.12
N SER A 72 -17.05 8.09 0.93
CA SER A 72 -17.98 6.97 0.87
C SER A 72 -19.39 7.39 1.29
N GLU A 73 -19.54 8.12 2.38
CA GLU A 73 -20.85 8.57 2.88
C GLU A 73 -21.58 9.46 1.86
N LYS A 74 -20.83 10.31 1.14
CA LYS A 74 -21.36 11.13 0.04
C LYS A 74 -21.83 10.32 -1.16
N ARG A 75 -21.24 9.15 -1.43
CA ARG A 75 -21.64 8.28 -2.56
C ARG A 75 -22.88 7.45 -2.23
N GLU A 76 -23.08 7.08 -0.98
CA GLU A 76 -24.26 6.33 -0.52
C GLU A 76 -25.52 7.20 -0.41
N SER A 77 -25.34 8.53 -0.40
CA SER A 77 -26.42 9.51 -0.33
C SER A 77 -26.91 10.00 -1.70
N GLN A 78 -26.48 9.37 -2.81
CA GLN A 78 -26.87 9.70 -4.19
C GLN A 78 -27.70 8.60 -4.87
#